data_AF-A0A382VQF2-F1
#
_entry.id   AF-A0A382VQF2-F1
#
_cell.length_a   1.000
_cell.length_b   1.000
_cell.length_c   1.000
_cell.angle_alpha   90.00
_cell.angle_beta   90.00
_cell.angle_gamma   90.00
#
_symmetry.space_group_name_H-M   'P 1'
#
loop_
_entity.id
_entity.type
_entity.pdbx_description
1 polymer ?
#
loop_
_entity_poly.entity_id
_entity_poly.type
_entity_poly.pdbx_seq_one_letter_code
_entity_poly.pdbx_strand_id
1 'polypeptide(L)'
;RSTDNGTNWDDATVPANLSCCRVWGAVFGNNTFVGTTHHGKIVRSTDNGSSFSYVTSGVNNHLTDVSFGNNTFVGVGVSGTILRSTDNGTTWDNVTSGTTEHLYGIGFWRDLPSITISSQSDIDSNQNETYVKSIYFSDNNLNIESISFPNLEKVRDFVYITSNNSNFKTLSLPKLTTLEFGYVYITGTALTSIDLSKLKSTGEYLYFTTNNSLTQLDLSSLETASYVHFDSNSALKTLNLSSLTETFGNLEDGGLGGHVMITTNISIDSLNLSSLQKTGEHL
;
A
#
# COMPACT_ATOMS: atom_id res chain seq x y z
N ARG A 1 1.69 22.73 -27.14
CA ARG A 1 2.10 21.31 -27.03
C ARG A 1 3.62 21.25 -27.05
N SER A 2 4.23 20.34 -26.29
CA SER A 2 5.67 20.05 -26.40
C SER A 2 5.88 18.58 -26.78
N THR A 3 6.95 18.30 -27.52
CA THR A 3 7.42 16.94 -27.88
C THR A 3 8.81 16.64 -27.32
N ASP A 4 9.39 17.57 -26.55
CA ASP A 4 10.76 17.55 -26.06
C ASP A 4 10.82 17.87 -24.55
N ASN A 5 9.85 17.32 -23.81
CA ASN A 5 9.73 17.43 -22.36
C ASN A 5 9.66 18.89 -21.85
N GLY A 6 8.98 19.75 -22.61
CA GLY A 6 8.69 21.13 -22.23
C GLY A 6 9.80 22.13 -22.59
N THR A 7 10.82 21.71 -23.35
CA THR A 7 11.91 22.60 -23.77
C THR A 7 11.44 23.58 -24.85
N ASN A 8 10.66 23.10 -25.83
CA ASN A 8 10.00 23.91 -26.85
C ASN A 8 8.49 23.65 -26.87
N TRP A 9 7.75 24.66 -27.30
CA TRP A 9 6.29 24.66 -27.33
C TRP A 9 5.76 25.14 -28.68
N ASP A 10 4.93 24.31 -29.29
CA ASP A 10 4.20 24.62 -30.52
C ASP A 10 2.72 24.88 -30.22
N ASP A 11 2.10 25.80 -30.96
CA ASP A 11 0.67 26.04 -30.90
C ASP A 11 -0.12 24.85 -31.47
N ALA A 12 -1.16 24.43 -30.75
CA ALA A 12 -2.10 23.42 -31.23
C ALA A 12 -3.25 24.07 -32.00
N THR A 13 -3.76 23.38 -33.03
CA THR A 13 -4.95 23.86 -33.73
C THR A 13 -6.20 23.56 -32.89
N VAL A 14 -6.91 24.62 -32.49
CA VAL A 14 -8.20 24.52 -31.80
C VAL A 14 -9.35 24.93 -32.73
N PRO A 15 -10.51 24.25 -32.65
CA PRO A 15 -11.72 24.65 -33.34
C PRO A 15 -12.05 26.14 -33.13
N ALA A 16 -12.45 26.85 -34.18
CA ALA A 16 -12.70 28.30 -34.12
C ALA A 16 -13.75 28.71 -33.07
N ASN A 17 -14.66 27.80 -32.71
CA ASN A 17 -15.68 27.99 -31.68
C ASN A 17 -15.18 27.79 -30.23
N LEU A 18 -13.90 27.49 -30.02
CA LEU A 18 -13.22 27.46 -28.72
C LEU A 18 -12.44 28.75 -28.41
N SER A 19 -12.33 29.66 -29.38
CA SER A 19 -11.66 30.97 -29.20
C SER A 19 -12.24 31.82 -28.05
N CYS A 20 -13.46 31.49 -27.59
CA CYS A 20 -14.13 32.15 -26.46
C CYS A 20 -13.65 31.70 -25.07
N CYS A 21 -13.02 30.53 -24.97
CA CYS A 21 -13.22 29.72 -23.77
C CYS A 21 -11.90 29.21 -23.21
N ARG A 22 -11.53 29.74 -22.05
CA ARG A 22 -10.37 29.31 -21.25
C ARG A 22 -10.46 27.81 -20.94
N VAL A 23 -9.35 27.11 -21.12
CA VAL A 23 -9.14 25.74 -20.61
C VAL A 23 -8.71 25.82 -19.15
N TRP A 24 -9.36 25.06 -18.28
CA TRP A 24 -9.14 25.11 -16.82
C TRP A 24 -8.35 23.92 -16.31
N GLY A 25 -8.80 22.71 -16.64
CA GLY A 25 -8.05 21.47 -16.43
C GLY A 25 -7.59 20.89 -17.76
N ALA A 26 -6.45 20.22 -17.76
CA ALA A 26 -5.97 19.44 -18.89
C ALA A 26 -5.27 18.18 -18.37
N VAL A 27 -5.55 17.04 -19.01
CA VAL A 27 -4.96 15.75 -18.66
C VAL A 27 -4.62 14.98 -19.93
N PHE A 28 -3.59 14.14 -19.82
CA PHE A 28 -3.26 13.13 -20.82
C PHE A 28 -3.42 11.74 -20.21
N GLY A 29 -4.14 10.87 -20.90
CA GLY A 29 -4.43 9.51 -20.46
C GLY A 29 -4.85 8.64 -21.63
N ASN A 30 -4.47 7.36 -21.63
CA ASN A 30 -4.79 6.40 -22.71
C ASN A 30 -4.61 6.98 -24.14
N ASN A 31 -3.44 7.59 -24.39
CA ASN A 31 -3.10 8.25 -25.67
C ASN A 31 -4.07 9.36 -26.11
N THR A 32 -4.78 9.96 -25.17
CA THR A 32 -5.80 10.99 -25.41
C THR A 32 -5.54 12.19 -24.51
N PHE A 33 -5.50 13.39 -25.09
CA PHE A 33 -5.57 14.64 -24.33
C PHE A 33 -7.03 15.00 -24.12
N VAL A 34 -7.37 15.40 -22.89
CA VAL A 34 -8.69 15.92 -22.52
C VAL A 34 -8.50 17.24 -21.79
N GLY A 35 -9.30 18.24 -22.14
CA GLY A 35 -9.34 19.52 -21.44
C GLY A 35 -10.75 19.93 -21.08
N THR A 36 -10.92 20.56 -19.93
CA THR A 36 -12.18 21.12 -19.46
C THR A 36 -12.24 22.61 -19.68
N THR A 37 -13.44 23.13 -19.97
CA THR A 37 -13.63 24.55 -20.28
C THR A 37 -14.92 25.10 -19.66
N HIS A 38 -15.26 26.35 -19.97
CA HIS A 38 -16.53 26.96 -19.57
C HIS A 38 -17.75 26.27 -20.22
N HIS A 39 -18.88 26.38 -19.54
CA HIS A 39 -20.19 25.90 -20.01
C HIS A 39 -20.23 24.38 -20.27
N GLY A 40 -19.54 23.60 -19.46
CA GLY A 40 -19.53 22.14 -19.55
C GLY A 40 -18.81 21.58 -20.76
N LYS A 41 -18.17 22.43 -21.57
CA LYS A 41 -17.53 21.97 -22.80
C LYS A 41 -16.23 21.21 -22.51
N ILE A 42 -16.01 20.12 -23.24
CA ILE A 42 -14.81 19.30 -23.17
C ILE A 42 -14.11 19.31 -24.53
N VAL A 43 -12.79 19.45 -24.51
CA VAL A 43 -11.94 19.34 -25.69
C VAL A 43 -11.14 18.05 -25.62
N ARG A 44 -10.95 17.40 -26.77
CA ARG A 44 -10.31 16.10 -26.86
C ARG A 44 -9.37 16.04 -28.05
N SER A 45 -8.22 15.39 -27.88
CA SER A 45 -7.30 15.09 -28.97
C SER A 45 -6.78 13.66 -28.87
N THR A 46 -6.77 12.98 -30.02
CA THR A 46 -6.21 11.62 -30.18
C THR A 46 -5.03 11.60 -31.16
N ASP A 47 -4.57 12.77 -31.61
CA ASP A 47 -3.48 12.93 -32.56
C ASP A 47 -2.25 13.58 -31.89
N ASN A 48 -2.01 13.20 -30.63
CA ASN A 48 -0.98 13.73 -29.77
C ASN A 48 -1.06 15.25 -29.54
N GLY A 49 -2.27 15.84 -29.54
CA GLY A 49 -2.45 17.27 -29.31
C GLY A 49 -2.11 18.13 -30.52
N SER A 50 -2.07 17.55 -31.73
CA SER A 50 -1.87 18.31 -32.98
C SER A 50 -3.14 19.11 -33.31
N SER A 51 -4.30 18.49 -33.12
CA SER A 51 -5.61 19.13 -33.23
C SER A 51 -6.54 18.67 -32.11
N PHE A 52 -7.49 19.53 -31.75
CA PHE A 52 -8.52 19.22 -30.76
C PHE A 52 -9.91 19.22 -31.40
N SER A 53 -10.81 18.40 -30.89
CA SER A 53 -12.22 18.38 -31.25
C SER A 53 -13.11 18.53 -30.00
N TYR A 54 -14.35 18.96 -30.23
CA TYR A 54 -15.33 19.12 -29.16
C TYR A 54 -16.00 17.79 -28.81
N VAL A 55 -16.24 17.59 -27.52
CA VAL A 55 -17.12 16.54 -27.01
C VAL A 55 -18.19 17.15 -26.13
N THR A 56 -19.44 16.80 -26.40
CA THR A 56 -20.57 17.17 -25.54
C THR A 56 -20.52 16.36 -24.25
N SER A 57 -20.50 17.05 -23.12
CA SER A 57 -20.52 16.45 -21.78
C SER A 57 -21.91 16.17 -21.23
N GLY A 58 -22.95 16.75 -21.86
CA GLY A 58 -24.33 16.69 -21.37
C GLY A 58 -24.65 17.67 -20.23
N VAL A 59 -23.72 18.54 -19.84
CA VAL A 59 -23.93 19.57 -18.81
C VAL A 59 -23.57 20.96 -19.31
N ASN A 60 -24.16 22.00 -18.70
CA ASN A 60 -23.80 23.40 -18.92
C ASN A 60 -22.96 24.00 -17.78
N ASN A 61 -22.73 23.22 -16.71
CA ASN A 61 -21.96 23.66 -15.57
C ASN A 61 -20.49 23.83 -15.95
N HIS A 62 -19.85 24.87 -15.42
CA HIS A 62 -18.43 25.07 -15.60
C HIS A 62 -17.63 23.92 -14.98
N LEU A 63 -16.76 23.31 -15.78
CA LEU A 63 -15.84 22.28 -15.32
C LEU A 63 -14.50 22.92 -14.93
N THR A 64 -14.05 22.64 -13.73
CA THR A 64 -12.90 23.27 -13.08
C THR A 64 -11.63 22.46 -13.27
N ASP A 65 -11.74 21.13 -13.34
CA ASP A 65 -10.60 20.23 -13.45
C ASP A 65 -10.98 18.88 -14.09
N VAL A 66 -9.97 18.13 -14.54
CA VAL A 66 -10.12 16.78 -15.08
C VAL A 66 -8.89 15.95 -14.78
N SER A 67 -9.10 14.69 -14.37
CA SER A 67 -8.02 13.74 -14.16
C SER A 67 -8.31 12.40 -14.84
N PHE A 68 -7.26 11.62 -15.05
CA PHE A 68 -7.31 10.28 -15.61
C PHE A 68 -6.66 9.28 -14.66
N GLY A 69 -7.32 8.15 -14.45
CA GLY A 69 -6.79 7.03 -13.69
C GLY A 69 -7.72 5.83 -13.79
N ASN A 70 -7.20 4.63 -13.58
CA ASN A 70 -7.94 3.38 -13.72
C ASN A 70 -8.74 3.30 -15.05
N ASN A 71 -8.10 3.65 -16.17
CA ASN A 71 -8.69 3.69 -17.52
C ASN A 71 -9.95 4.56 -17.64
N THR A 72 -10.12 5.53 -16.75
CA THR A 72 -11.32 6.37 -16.65
C THR A 72 -10.90 7.83 -16.58
N PHE A 73 -11.56 8.68 -17.36
CA PHE A 73 -11.48 10.12 -17.17
C PHE A 73 -12.59 10.58 -16.22
N VAL A 74 -12.26 11.50 -15.32
CA VAL A 74 -13.23 12.12 -14.42
C VAL A 74 -13.04 13.64 -14.45
N GLY A 75 -14.10 14.34 -14.81
CA GLY A 75 -14.17 15.80 -14.79
C GLY A 75 -15.01 16.26 -13.60
N VAL A 76 -14.60 17.36 -12.97
CA VAL A 76 -15.33 17.95 -11.84
C VAL A 76 -15.64 19.41 -12.12
N GLY A 77 -16.63 19.97 -11.43
CA GLY A 77 -17.04 21.34 -11.67
C GLY A 77 -17.96 21.95 -10.63
N VAL A 78 -18.53 23.09 -11.00
CA VAL A 78 -19.45 23.86 -10.14
C VAL A 78 -20.73 23.07 -9.82
N SER A 79 -21.41 23.45 -8.74
CA SER A 79 -22.64 22.79 -8.27
C SER A 79 -22.52 21.28 -8.06
N GLY A 80 -21.37 20.82 -7.55
CA GLY A 80 -21.10 19.41 -7.30
C GLY A 80 -21.04 18.53 -8.55
N THR A 81 -20.80 19.11 -9.73
CA THR A 81 -20.80 18.36 -11.00
C THR A 81 -19.65 17.36 -11.02
N ILE A 82 -19.96 16.09 -11.26
CA ILE A 82 -18.97 15.05 -11.57
C ILE A 82 -19.39 14.37 -12.87
N LEU A 83 -18.46 14.28 -13.81
CA LEU A 83 -18.62 13.56 -15.06
C LEU A 83 -17.58 12.44 -15.13
N ARG A 84 -17.98 11.30 -15.70
CA ARG A 84 -17.10 10.15 -15.90
C ARG A 84 -17.14 9.68 -17.34
N SER A 85 -15.99 9.35 -17.90
CA SER A 85 -15.87 8.71 -19.21
C SER A 85 -15.00 7.46 -19.14
N THR A 86 -15.51 6.35 -19.66
CA THR A 86 -14.81 5.06 -19.75
C THR A 86 -14.48 4.69 -21.20
N ASP A 87 -14.69 5.59 -22.16
CA ASP A 87 -14.51 5.39 -23.60
C ASP A 87 -13.53 6.41 -24.20
N ASN A 88 -12.51 6.75 -23.41
CA ASN A 88 -11.46 7.70 -23.75
C ASN A 88 -11.96 9.13 -23.99
N GLY A 89 -12.91 9.60 -23.19
CA GLY A 89 -13.43 10.96 -23.26
C GLY A 89 -14.38 11.18 -24.43
N THR A 90 -14.90 10.12 -25.07
CA THR A 90 -15.81 10.22 -26.22
C THR A 90 -17.25 10.48 -25.77
N THR A 91 -17.67 9.87 -24.66
CA THR A 91 -18.95 10.13 -23.99
C THR A 91 -18.72 10.32 -22.49
N TRP A 92 -19.64 11.04 -21.84
CA TRP A 92 -19.53 11.42 -20.43
C TRP A 92 -20.86 11.21 -19.72
N ASP A 93 -20.82 10.45 -18.63
CA ASP A 93 -21.96 10.19 -17.75
C ASP A 93 -21.89 11.09 -16.51
N ASN A 94 -23.04 11.59 -16.07
CA ASN A 94 -23.15 12.27 -14.77
C ASN A 94 -23.02 11.28 -13.61
N VAL A 95 -22.27 11.67 -12.60
CA VAL A 95 -22.11 10.93 -11.34
C VAL A 95 -22.60 11.79 -10.18
N THR A 96 -23.40 11.19 -9.29
CA THR A 96 -23.87 11.87 -8.07
C THR A 96 -22.70 12.11 -7.14
N SER A 97 -22.47 13.37 -6.77
CA SER A 97 -21.40 13.77 -5.83
C SER A 97 -21.81 13.76 -4.37
N GLY A 98 -23.13 13.81 -4.08
CA GLY A 98 -23.65 13.97 -2.72
C GLY A 98 -23.52 15.37 -2.14
N THR A 99 -23.06 16.35 -2.93
CA THR A 99 -22.91 17.75 -2.53
C THR A 99 -23.33 18.69 -3.67
N THR A 100 -23.71 19.91 -3.32
CA THR A 100 -23.93 21.01 -4.27
C THR A 100 -22.78 22.02 -4.25
N GLU A 101 -21.76 21.81 -3.43
CA GLU A 101 -20.58 22.67 -3.35
C GLU A 101 -19.73 22.60 -4.62
N HIS A 102 -18.97 23.65 -4.88
CA HIS A 102 -18.04 23.69 -6.01
C HIS A 102 -16.87 22.72 -5.78
N LEU A 103 -16.64 21.84 -6.76
CA LEU A 103 -15.46 20.99 -6.80
C LEU A 103 -14.40 21.71 -7.63
N TYR A 104 -13.20 21.92 -7.07
CA TYR A 104 -12.15 22.71 -7.73
C TYR A 104 -10.97 21.90 -8.25
N GLY A 105 -10.83 20.65 -7.81
CA GLY A 105 -9.71 19.81 -8.21
C GLY A 105 -10.05 18.33 -8.05
N ILE A 106 -9.39 17.50 -8.85
CA ILE A 106 -9.50 16.05 -8.79
C ILE A 106 -8.13 15.42 -9.01
N GLY A 107 -7.83 14.37 -8.25
CA GLY A 107 -6.62 13.58 -8.41
C GLY A 107 -6.92 12.10 -8.27
N PHE A 108 -6.21 11.29 -9.05
CA PHE A 108 -6.10 9.87 -8.79
C PHE A 108 -4.82 9.64 -7.99
N TRP A 109 -4.95 9.08 -6.80
CA TRP A 109 -3.79 8.60 -6.06
C TRP A 109 -3.47 7.18 -6.53
N ARG A 110 -2.18 6.90 -6.76
CA ARG A 110 -1.71 5.55 -7.09
C ARG A 110 -0.87 5.04 -5.94
N ASP A 111 -1.35 3.98 -5.33
CA ASP A 111 -0.58 3.07 -4.51
C ASP A 111 0.54 2.45 -5.37
N LEU A 112 1.77 2.93 -5.21
CA LEU A 112 2.93 2.39 -5.93
C LEU A 112 3.45 1.12 -5.23
N PRO A 113 3.92 0.11 -5.98
CA PRO A 113 4.78 -0.93 -5.41
C PRO A 113 6.03 -0.29 -4.87
N SER A 114 6.24 -0.42 -3.57
CA SER A 114 7.49 -0.03 -2.92
C SER A 114 8.08 -1.22 -2.18
N ILE A 115 9.40 -1.35 -2.30
CA ILE A 115 10.23 -2.14 -1.40
C ILE A 115 11.24 -1.15 -0.87
N THR A 116 11.16 -0.87 0.43
CA THR A 116 12.11 0.02 1.09
C THR A 116 12.90 -0.81 2.07
N ILE A 117 14.20 -0.92 1.81
CA ILE A 117 15.17 -1.44 2.77
C ILE A 117 15.99 -0.23 3.18
N SER A 118 15.82 0.22 4.42
CA SER A 118 16.65 1.29 4.95
C SER A 118 17.80 0.68 5.73
N SER A 119 19.02 1.08 5.39
CA SER A 119 20.20 0.82 6.21
C SER A 119 20.77 2.16 6.60
N GLN A 120 21.06 2.33 7.88
CA GLN A 120 21.74 3.51 8.40
C GLN A 120 23.07 3.01 8.93
N SER A 121 24.18 3.53 8.41
CA SER A 121 25.42 3.54 9.18
C SER A 121 25.26 4.65 10.20
N ASP A 122 24.69 4.36 11.37
CA ASP A 122 24.75 5.34 12.44
C ASP A 122 26.20 5.38 12.91
N ILE A 123 26.83 6.55 12.77
CA ILE A 123 27.97 6.94 13.59
C ILE A 123 27.38 7.27 14.97
N ASP A 124 26.78 6.27 15.62
CA ASP A 124 26.52 6.40 17.04
C ASP A 124 27.88 6.34 17.72
N SER A 125 28.12 7.27 18.64
CA SER A 125 29.45 7.56 19.20
C SER A 125 30.11 6.40 19.96
N ASN A 126 29.50 5.21 19.96
CA ASN A 126 29.97 4.06 20.70
C ASN A 126 29.84 2.67 20.07
N GLN A 127 29.37 2.43 18.83
CA GLN A 127 29.42 1.06 18.27
C GLN A 127 29.56 0.99 16.74
N ASN A 128 30.56 0.24 16.28
CA ASN A 128 30.83 -0.16 14.88
C ASN A 128 29.84 -1.26 14.41
N GLU A 129 28.53 -1.10 14.56
CA GLU A 129 27.56 -2.09 14.09
C GLU A 129 26.82 -1.62 12.84
N THR A 130 26.95 -2.38 11.75
CA THR A 130 26.15 -2.21 10.52
C THR A 130 24.85 -3.00 10.67
N TYR A 131 23.70 -2.35 10.62
CA TYR A 131 22.39 -2.99 10.73
C TYR A 131 21.43 -2.57 9.59
N VAL A 132 20.42 -3.40 9.32
CA VAL A 132 19.26 -2.97 8.53
C VAL A 132 18.29 -2.29 9.49
N LYS A 133 17.98 -1.01 9.23
CA LYS A 133 17.08 -0.25 10.09
C LYS A 133 15.66 -0.77 9.96
N SER A 134 15.17 -0.95 8.73
CA SER A 134 13.84 -1.51 8.50
C SER A 134 13.71 -2.20 7.14
N ILE A 135 12.76 -3.14 7.08
CA ILE A 135 12.29 -3.79 5.86
C ILE A 135 10.81 -3.44 5.71
N TYR A 136 10.46 -2.81 4.59
CA TYR A 136 9.09 -2.48 4.24
C TYR A 136 8.74 -3.03 2.86
N PHE A 137 7.65 -3.78 2.78
CA PHE A 137 7.10 -4.33 1.56
C PHE A 137 5.60 -4.06 1.51
N SER A 138 5.17 -3.33 0.47
CA SER A 138 3.75 -2.97 0.26
C SER A 138 3.03 -3.89 -0.73
N ASP A 139 1.70 -3.96 -0.62
CA ASP A 139 0.79 -4.83 -1.37
C ASP A 139 0.84 -4.75 -2.91
N ASN A 140 1.40 -3.70 -3.48
CA ASN A 140 1.34 -3.46 -4.93
C ASN A 140 2.42 -4.21 -5.74
N ASN A 141 3.22 -5.05 -5.09
CA ASN A 141 4.30 -5.81 -5.72
C ASN A 141 3.79 -7.13 -6.36
N LEU A 142 2.98 -7.01 -7.43
CA LEU A 142 2.21 -8.11 -8.03
C LEU A 142 3.01 -9.27 -8.67
N ASN A 143 4.32 -9.12 -8.86
CA ASN A 143 5.15 -10.11 -9.55
C ASN A 143 6.16 -10.83 -8.64
N ILE A 144 6.26 -10.47 -7.36
CA ILE A 144 7.26 -11.04 -6.48
C ILE A 144 6.73 -12.34 -5.87
N GLU A 145 7.46 -13.43 -6.12
CA GLU A 145 7.13 -14.76 -5.59
C GLU A 145 7.82 -15.06 -4.27
N SER A 146 9.02 -14.50 -4.07
CA SER A 146 9.85 -14.79 -2.90
C SER A 146 10.66 -13.59 -2.45
N ILE A 147 10.84 -13.46 -1.14
CA ILE A 147 11.76 -12.51 -0.51
C ILE A 147 12.69 -13.32 0.39
N SER A 148 14.01 -13.12 0.22
CA SER A 148 15.01 -13.82 1.02
C SER A 148 16.14 -12.89 1.45
N PHE A 149 16.46 -12.94 2.74
CA PHE A 149 17.60 -12.26 3.36
C PHE A 149 18.46 -13.30 4.09
N PRO A 150 19.28 -14.09 3.37
CA PRO A 150 19.93 -15.29 3.90
C PRO A 150 21.02 -14.99 4.95
N ASN A 151 21.49 -13.75 5.02
CA ASN A 151 22.56 -13.30 5.91
C ASN A 151 22.13 -12.20 6.88
N LEU A 152 20.84 -11.84 6.90
CA LEU A 152 20.37 -10.77 7.77
C LEU A 152 20.20 -11.30 9.19
N GLU A 153 20.97 -10.77 10.12
CA GLU A 153 21.01 -11.23 11.51
C GLU A 153 20.22 -10.35 12.48
N LYS A 154 20.17 -9.05 12.20
CA LYS A 154 19.51 -8.04 13.03
C LYS A 154 18.74 -7.05 12.17
N VAL A 155 17.57 -6.64 12.65
CA VAL A 155 16.84 -5.46 12.17
C VAL A 155 16.68 -4.52 13.36
N ARG A 156 16.81 -3.22 13.16
CA ARG A 156 16.68 -2.30 14.30
C ARG A 156 15.23 -2.01 14.64
N ASP A 157 14.46 -1.56 13.66
CA ASP A 157 13.09 -1.09 13.85
C ASP A 157 12.12 -2.21 13.46
N PHE A 158 11.78 -2.38 12.19
CA PHE A 158 10.67 -3.26 11.81
C PHE A 158 10.88 -4.08 10.53
N VAL A 159 10.16 -5.20 10.48
CA VAL A 159 9.87 -5.99 9.28
C VAL A 159 8.37 -5.91 9.01
N TYR A 160 7.98 -5.11 8.03
CA TYR A 160 6.59 -4.90 7.65
C TYR A 160 6.36 -5.41 6.23
N ILE A 161 5.52 -6.43 6.09
CA ILE A 161 5.22 -7.07 4.81
C ILE A 161 3.71 -7.17 4.67
N THR A 162 3.18 -6.47 3.68
CA THR A 162 1.80 -6.65 3.22
C THR A 162 1.81 -7.12 1.77
N SER A 163 1.10 -8.21 1.50
CA SER A 163 0.96 -8.75 0.16
C SER A 163 -0.40 -9.40 -0.09
N ASN A 164 -1.25 -8.69 -0.83
CA ASN A 164 -2.44 -9.25 -1.48
C ASN A 164 -2.14 -9.93 -2.82
N ASN A 165 -0.86 -10.00 -3.21
CA ASN A 165 -0.42 -10.66 -4.43
C ASN A 165 -0.58 -12.18 -4.33
N SER A 166 -1.26 -12.79 -5.32
CA SER A 166 -1.45 -14.24 -5.43
C SER A 166 -0.17 -15.02 -5.72
N ASN A 167 0.89 -14.34 -6.17
CA ASN A 167 2.18 -14.96 -6.51
C ASN A 167 3.15 -15.04 -5.33
N PHE A 168 3.02 -14.20 -4.30
CA PHE A 168 3.98 -14.17 -3.18
C PHE A 168 3.85 -15.41 -2.29
N LYS A 169 4.80 -16.34 -2.41
CA LYS A 169 4.77 -17.67 -1.78
C LYS A 169 5.70 -17.82 -0.59
N THR A 170 6.86 -17.16 -0.61
CA THR A 170 7.89 -17.42 0.41
C THR A 170 8.54 -16.16 0.97
N LEU A 171 8.76 -16.19 2.29
CA LEU A 171 9.54 -15.20 3.02
C LEU A 171 10.62 -15.94 3.83
N SER A 172 11.89 -15.60 3.64
CA SER A 172 12.99 -16.33 4.31
C SER A 172 14.01 -15.39 4.94
N LEU A 173 14.08 -15.40 6.28
CA LEU A 173 15.05 -14.68 7.10
C LEU A 173 15.71 -15.67 8.09
N PRO A 174 16.45 -16.67 7.59
CA PRO A 174 16.91 -17.83 8.36
C PRO A 174 17.91 -17.49 9.48
N LYS A 175 18.52 -16.31 9.41
CA LYS A 175 19.50 -15.83 10.40
C LYS A 175 19.01 -14.68 11.26
N LEU A 176 17.80 -14.17 11.01
CA LEU A 176 17.29 -13.03 11.79
C LEU A 176 17.04 -13.49 13.21
N THR A 177 17.74 -12.88 14.17
CA THR A 177 17.67 -13.25 15.59
C THR A 177 16.92 -12.24 16.43
N THR A 178 16.97 -10.95 16.09
CA THR A 178 16.44 -9.89 16.94
C THR A 178 15.99 -8.69 16.12
N LEU A 179 14.88 -8.09 16.58
CA LEU A 179 14.55 -6.70 16.34
C LEU A 179 14.83 -5.89 17.61
N GLU A 180 15.63 -4.83 17.52
CA GLU A 180 16.09 -4.08 18.71
C GLU A 180 14.98 -3.20 19.32
N PHE A 181 14.17 -2.54 18.49
CA PHE A 181 13.17 -1.55 18.91
C PHE A 181 11.90 -1.53 18.05
N GLY A 182 11.41 -2.67 17.56
CA GLY A 182 10.15 -2.58 16.82
C GLY A 182 9.40 -3.88 16.64
N TYR A 183 9.07 -4.25 15.41
CA TYR A 183 8.02 -5.22 15.19
C TYR A 183 8.10 -5.98 13.89
N VAL A 184 7.48 -7.16 13.89
CA VAL A 184 7.22 -7.96 12.71
C VAL A 184 5.72 -7.91 12.42
N TYR A 185 5.36 -7.46 11.23
CA TYR A 185 3.97 -7.45 10.73
C TYR A 185 3.92 -8.14 9.38
N ILE A 186 3.18 -9.23 9.27
CA ILE A 186 3.11 -10.05 8.05
C ILE A 186 1.66 -10.37 7.68
N THR A 187 1.27 -9.94 6.49
CA THR A 187 0.07 -10.40 5.78
C THR A 187 0.40 -10.82 4.36
N GLY A 188 -0.06 -12.00 3.98
CA GLY A 188 0.27 -12.65 2.73
C GLY A 188 -0.73 -13.75 2.40
N THR A 189 -1.80 -13.42 1.65
CA THR A 189 -2.88 -14.38 1.37
C THR A 189 -2.41 -15.65 0.65
N ALA A 190 -1.37 -15.52 -0.17
CA ALA A 190 -0.75 -16.61 -0.95
C ALA A 190 0.54 -17.18 -0.33
N LEU A 191 0.97 -16.66 0.83
CA LEU A 191 2.22 -17.02 1.49
C LEU A 191 2.10 -18.43 2.07
N THR A 192 2.92 -19.36 1.58
CA THR A 192 2.88 -20.78 1.98
C THR A 192 4.02 -21.15 2.92
N SER A 193 5.10 -20.36 2.95
CA SER A 193 6.27 -20.64 3.77
C SER A 193 6.91 -19.36 4.30
N ILE A 194 7.23 -19.38 5.59
CA ILE A 194 7.95 -18.32 6.29
C ILE A 194 9.07 -18.96 7.11
N ASP A 195 10.29 -18.48 6.94
CA ASP A 195 11.42 -18.87 7.79
C ASP A 195 11.83 -17.69 8.68
N LEU A 196 11.42 -17.78 9.94
CA LEU A 196 11.84 -16.95 11.06
C LEU A 196 12.36 -17.85 12.20
N SER A 197 12.89 -19.03 11.86
CA SER A 197 13.20 -20.10 12.81
C SER A 197 14.26 -19.73 13.86
N LYS A 198 15.04 -18.67 13.62
CA LYS A 198 16.05 -18.13 14.54
C LYS A 198 15.63 -16.87 15.27
N LEU A 199 14.43 -16.35 15.03
CA LEU A 199 13.95 -15.14 15.66
C LEU A 199 13.75 -15.38 17.16
N LYS A 200 14.52 -14.66 17.98
CA LYS A 200 14.50 -14.75 19.45
C LYS A 200 13.69 -13.63 20.10
N SER A 201 13.73 -12.44 19.50
CA SER A 201 13.02 -11.28 20.04
C SER A 201 12.50 -10.38 18.93
N THR A 202 11.28 -9.86 19.10
CA THR A 202 10.75 -8.79 18.26
C THR A 202 10.86 -7.41 18.89
N GLY A 203 11.22 -7.28 20.18
CA GLY A 203 11.06 -6.04 20.93
C GLY A 203 9.59 -5.78 21.26
N GLU A 204 8.80 -5.31 20.29
CA GLU A 204 7.39 -4.93 20.49
C GLU A 204 6.43 -6.01 19.94
N TYR A 205 6.01 -5.89 18.68
CA TYR A 205 4.89 -6.67 18.14
C TYR A 205 5.35 -7.80 17.23
N LEU A 206 4.67 -8.94 17.31
CA LEU A 206 4.72 -10.04 16.37
C LEU A 206 3.30 -10.29 15.86
N TYR A 207 3.02 -9.81 14.65
CA TYR A 207 1.68 -9.79 14.09
C TYR A 207 1.63 -10.57 12.78
N PHE A 208 0.83 -11.64 12.76
CA PHE A 208 0.53 -12.42 11.57
C PHE A 208 -0.96 -12.39 11.32
N THR A 209 -1.37 -11.76 10.21
CA THR A 209 -2.77 -11.74 9.84
C THR A 209 -3.02 -12.12 8.40
N THR A 210 -4.16 -12.78 8.15
CA THR A 210 -4.64 -13.06 6.79
C THR A 210 -3.64 -13.88 5.95
N ASN A 211 -2.82 -14.73 6.59
CA ASN A 211 -1.92 -15.66 5.91
C ASN A 211 -2.63 -16.98 5.60
N ASN A 212 -3.69 -16.90 4.77
CA ASN A 212 -4.64 -18.00 4.56
C ASN A 212 -4.05 -19.24 3.85
N SER A 213 -2.85 -19.14 3.29
CA SER A 213 -2.15 -20.26 2.65
C SER A 213 -1.03 -20.86 3.50
N LEU A 214 -0.71 -20.23 4.65
CA LEU A 214 0.38 -20.67 5.53
C LEU A 214 -0.12 -21.83 6.41
N THR A 215 0.52 -22.99 6.30
CA THR A 215 0.06 -24.21 6.99
C THR A 215 0.79 -24.49 8.30
N GLN A 216 2.00 -23.95 8.45
CA GLN A 216 2.83 -24.14 9.63
C GLN A 216 3.69 -22.90 9.84
N LEU A 217 3.98 -22.60 11.10
CA LEU A 217 4.94 -21.57 11.47
C LEU A 217 5.74 -22.03 12.69
N ASP A 218 7.05 -22.12 12.51
CA ASP A 218 7.99 -22.44 13.59
C ASP A 218 8.62 -21.16 14.14
N LEU A 219 8.21 -20.82 15.37
CA LEU A 219 8.77 -19.75 16.18
C LEU A 219 9.31 -20.34 17.50
N SER A 220 9.80 -21.57 17.47
CA SER A 220 10.35 -22.26 18.64
C SER A 220 11.56 -21.57 19.25
N SER A 221 12.25 -20.70 18.52
CA SER A 221 13.35 -19.88 19.06
C SER A 221 12.88 -18.57 19.70
N LEU A 222 11.61 -18.19 19.56
CA LEU A 222 11.11 -16.91 20.08
C LEU A 222 11.06 -16.97 21.59
N GLU A 223 11.90 -16.17 22.25
CA GLU A 223 12.03 -16.10 23.71
C GLU A 223 11.18 -14.95 24.27
N THR A 224 11.16 -13.80 23.58
CA THR A 224 10.48 -12.57 24.04
C THR A 224 9.74 -11.85 22.91
N ALA A 225 8.54 -11.35 23.21
CA ALA A 225 7.80 -10.41 22.37
C ALA A 225 6.81 -9.66 23.27
N SER A 226 6.63 -8.35 23.09
CA SER A 226 5.66 -7.61 23.89
C SER A 226 4.22 -8.03 23.55
N TYR A 227 3.93 -8.21 22.27
CA TYR A 227 2.59 -8.58 21.80
C TYR A 227 2.67 -9.62 20.68
N VAL A 228 2.04 -10.78 20.88
CA VAL A 228 1.97 -11.86 19.89
C VAL A 228 0.53 -11.97 19.40
N HIS A 229 0.31 -11.75 18.11
CA HIS A 229 -1.03 -11.75 17.52
C HIS A 229 -1.06 -12.55 16.23
N PHE A 230 -1.92 -13.56 16.24
CA PHE A 230 -2.26 -14.36 15.08
C PHE A 230 -3.73 -14.21 14.82
N ASP A 231 -4.11 -13.60 13.69
CA ASP A 231 -5.51 -13.51 13.31
C ASP A 231 -5.77 -13.94 11.87
N SER A 232 -6.84 -14.68 11.65
CA SER A 232 -7.29 -15.02 10.29
C SER A 232 -6.21 -15.74 9.47
N ASN A 233 -5.42 -16.65 10.07
CA ASN A 233 -4.50 -17.52 9.34
C ASN A 233 -5.17 -18.88 9.13
N SER A 234 -6.17 -18.92 8.25
CA SER A 234 -7.15 -20.02 8.21
C SER A 234 -6.58 -21.40 7.92
N ALA A 235 -5.42 -21.52 7.28
CA ALA A 235 -4.78 -22.80 6.98
C ALA A 235 -3.70 -23.22 7.99
N LEU A 236 -3.37 -22.37 8.98
CA LEU A 236 -2.32 -22.62 9.94
C LEU A 236 -2.73 -23.76 10.86
N LYS A 237 -2.00 -24.89 10.80
CA LYS A 237 -2.28 -26.09 11.60
C LYS A 237 -1.44 -26.18 12.85
N THR A 238 -0.19 -25.74 12.74
CA THR A 238 0.80 -25.82 13.82
C THR A 238 1.42 -24.44 14.05
N LEU A 239 1.38 -24.01 15.31
CA LEU A 239 2.07 -22.82 15.78
C LEU A 239 2.94 -23.20 16.98
N ASN A 240 4.26 -23.13 16.79
CA ASN A 240 5.21 -23.48 17.84
C ASN A 240 5.83 -22.22 18.44
N LEU A 241 5.52 -21.95 19.71
CA LEU A 241 6.03 -20.84 20.52
C LEU A 241 6.67 -21.38 21.82
N SER A 242 7.30 -22.56 21.72
CA SER A 242 7.74 -23.35 22.88
C SER A 242 8.74 -22.65 23.79
N SER A 243 9.49 -21.66 23.30
CA SER A 243 10.49 -20.93 24.08
C SER A 243 10.00 -19.57 24.55
N LEU A 244 8.78 -19.15 24.20
CA LEU A 244 8.25 -17.85 24.59
C LEU A 244 7.99 -17.89 26.10
N THR A 245 8.77 -17.14 26.89
CA THR A 245 8.67 -17.16 28.35
C THR A 245 7.74 -16.09 28.88
N GLU A 246 7.73 -14.92 28.25
CA GLU A 246 6.96 -13.77 28.72
C GLU A 246 6.55 -12.83 27.58
N THR A 247 5.41 -12.17 27.79
CA THR A 247 5.02 -10.99 27.01
C THR A 247 5.01 -9.74 27.87
N PHE A 248 5.71 -8.70 27.41
CA PHE A 248 5.85 -7.43 28.12
C PHE A 248 4.81 -6.42 27.63
N GLY A 249 4.25 -5.61 28.53
CA GLY A 249 3.55 -4.39 28.15
C GLY A 249 4.45 -3.22 28.49
N ASN A 250 5.00 -2.50 27.49
CA ASN A 250 5.54 -1.18 27.76
C ASN A 250 4.34 -0.25 28.03
N LEU A 251 4.06 -0.04 29.32
CA LEU A 251 2.95 0.78 29.81
C LEU A 251 3.17 2.29 29.63
N GLU A 252 4.20 2.71 28.89
CA GLU A 252 4.58 4.14 28.82
C GLU A 252 3.60 5.00 28.00
N ASP A 253 2.81 4.42 27.09
CA ASP A 253 1.90 5.17 26.19
C ASP A 253 0.43 4.70 26.20
N GLY A 254 -0.04 4.08 27.29
CA GLY A 254 -1.44 3.63 27.38
C GLY A 254 -1.81 2.49 26.41
N GLY A 255 -0.79 1.78 25.89
CA GLY A 255 -0.92 0.58 25.07
C GLY A 255 -1.28 -0.64 25.92
N LEU A 256 -2.14 -1.49 25.32
CA LEU A 256 -2.56 -2.80 25.80
C LEU A 256 -1.40 -3.57 26.44
N GLY A 257 -1.63 -4.23 27.58
CA GLY A 257 -0.61 -5.01 28.27
C GLY A 257 0.04 -6.08 27.36
N GLY A 258 1.10 -6.76 27.82
CA GLY A 258 1.65 -7.86 27.02
C GLY A 258 0.58 -8.93 26.72
N HIS A 259 0.48 -9.43 25.49
CA HIS A 259 -0.58 -10.38 25.10
C HIS A 259 -0.08 -11.49 24.18
N VAL A 260 -0.77 -12.62 24.26
CA VAL A 260 -0.80 -13.62 23.19
C VAL A 260 -2.26 -13.74 22.74
N MET A 261 -2.57 -13.32 21.52
CA MET A 261 -3.92 -13.31 20.96
C MET A 261 -3.96 -14.17 19.71
N ILE A 262 -4.78 -15.22 19.73
CA ILE A 262 -4.94 -16.16 18.61
C ILE A 262 -6.41 -16.22 18.26
N THR A 263 -6.82 -15.47 17.23
CA THR A 263 -8.23 -15.35 16.81
C THR A 263 -8.43 -15.79 15.37
N THR A 264 -9.60 -16.35 15.05
CA THR A 264 -9.96 -16.65 13.65
C THR A 264 -8.98 -17.61 12.92
N ASN A 265 -8.13 -18.35 13.66
CA ASN A 265 -7.21 -19.36 13.12
C ASN A 265 -7.85 -20.75 13.21
N ILE A 266 -8.87 -20.98 12.38
CA ILE A 266 -9.80 -22.12 12.51
C ILE A 266 -9.18 -23.51 12.35
N SER A 267 -7.96 -23.63 11.81
CA SER A 267 -7.31 -24.93 11.53
C SER A 267 -6.21 -25.30 12.53
N ILE A 268 -5.94 -24.49 13.57
CA ILE A 268 -4.87 -24.80 14.52
C ILE A 268 -5.26 -26.04 15.32
N ASP A 269 -4.56 -27.15 15.04
CA ASP A 269 -4.71 -28.43 15.75
C ASP A 269 -3.65 -28.58 16.86
N SER A 270 -2.56 -27.80 16.79
CA SER A 270 -1.47 -27.81 17.79
C SER A 270 -0.90 -26.41 18.02
N LEU A 271 -0.97 -25.98 19.28
CA LEU A 271 -0.37 -24.76 19.80
C LEU A 271 0.57 -25.12 20.95
N ASN A 272 1.86 -24.78 20.83
CA ASN A 272 2.84 -25.05 21.88
C ASN A 272 3.29 -23.75 22.56
N LEU A 273 2.89 -23.57 23.83
CA LEU A 273 3.26 -22.45 24.70
C LEU A 273 3.93 -22.96 25.99
N SER A 274 4.66 -24.08 25.94
CA SER A 274 5.12 -24.81 27.12
C SER A 274 5.98 -24.01 28.10
N SER A 275 6.69 -23.00 27.62
CA SER A 275 7.56 -22.16 28.46
C SER A 275 6.92 -20.85 28.90
N LEU A 276 5.68 -20.56 28.50
CA LEU A 276 5.03 -19.28 28.80
C LEU A 276 4.70 -19.21 30.30
N GLN A 277 5.39 -18.31 31.01
CA GLN A 277 5.23 -18.12 32.45
C GLN A 277 4.36 -16.92 32.79
N LYS A 278 4.38 -15.88 31.93
CA LYS A 278 3.69 -14.61 32.20
C LYS A 278 3.16 -13.98 30.92
N THR A 279 1.90 -13.57 30.96
CA THR A 279 1.34 -12.60 30.02
C THR A 279 0.97 -11.33 30.78
N GLY A 280 0.78 -10.23 30.06
CA GLY A 280 0.22 -9.00 30.59
C GLY A 280 -1.27 -9.15 30.88
N GLU A 281 -2.11 -8.51 30.07
CA GLU A 281 -3.54 -8.38 30.41
C GLU A 281 -4.41 -9.58 29.95
N HIS A 282 -4.06 -10.23 28.84
CA HIS A 282 -4.87 -11.31 28.22
C HIS A 282 -4.02 -12.40 27.56
N LEU A 283 -4.53 -13.63 27.62
CA LEU A 283 -4.19 -14.82 26.82
C LEU A 283 -5.47 -15.35 26.17
#